data_AF-A0A931UDW7-F1
#
_entry.id   AF-A0A931UDW7-F1
#
_cell.length_a   1.000
_cell.length_b   1.000
_cell.length_c   1.000
_cell.angle_alpha   90.00
_cell.angle_beta   90.00
_cell.angle_gamma   90.00
#
_symmetry.space_group_name_H-M   'P 1'
#
loop_
_entity.id
_entity.type
_entity.pdbx_description
1 polymer ?
#
loop_
_entity_poly.entity_id
_entity_poly.type
_entity_poly.pdbx_seq_one_letter_code
_entity_poly.pdbx_strand_id
1 'polypeptide(L)' 'MNDREGREFFAASLDRHVEAEGRILEEYRALAEKIPDGPVGMLVDLILTEEEQHHFLLRTMAKHSLPQEKPKVLRQKG' A
#
# COMPACT_ATOMS: atom_id res chain seq x y z
N MET A 1 19.24 -11.96 -11.78
CA MET A 1 18.50 -11.56 -10.57
C MET A 1 18.09 -12.83 -9.86
N ASN A 2 18.52 -13.01 -8.61
CA ASN A 2 18.09 -14.16 -7.80
C ASN A 2 16.70 -13.89 -7.18
N ASP A 3 16.03 -14.92 -6.67
CA ASP A 3 14.67 -14.81 -6.12
C ASP A 3 14.55 -13.78 -4.98
N ARG A 4 15.63 -13.55 -4.23
CA ARG A 4 15.66 -12.57 -3.14
C ARG A 4 15.72 -11.15 -3.70
N GLU A 5 16.65 -10.88 -4.61
CA GLU A 5 16.77 -9.59 -5.30
C GLU A 5 15.47 -9.24 -6.03
N GLY A 6 14.79 -10.23 -6.63
CA GLY A 6 13.49 -10.03 -7.28
C GLY A 6 12.38 -9.63 -6.31
N ARG A 7 12.34 -10.27 -5.15
CA ARG A 7 11.37 -9.91 -4.09
C ARG A 7 11.63 -8.54 -3.47
N GLU A 8 12.90 -8.19 -3.24
CA GLU A 8 13.31 -6.88 -2.74
C GLU A 8 12.98 -5.77 -3.76
N PHE A 9 13.26 -6.00 -5.04
CA PHE A 9 12.90 -5.07 -6.12
C PHE A 9 11.39 -4.88 -6.25
N PHE A 10 10.62 -5.96 -6.14
CA PHE A 10 9.16 -5.91 -6.19
C PHE A 10 8.58 -5.11 -5.01
N ALA A 11 9.00 -5.41 -3.78
CA ALA A 11 8.57 -4.67 -2.59
C ALA A 11 8.89 -3.18 -2.70
N ALA A 12 10.12 -2.82 -3.09
CA ALA A 12 10.53 -1.43 -3.28
C ALA A 12 9.77 -0.72 -4.42
N SER A 13 9.25 -1.47 -5.40
CA SER A 13 8.42 -0.90 -6.47
C SER A 13 7.00 -0.63 -5.99
N LEU A 14 6.44 -1.52 -5.16
CA LEU A 14 5.14 -1.30 -4.52
C LEU A 14 5.16 -0.11 -3.55
N ASP A 15 6.20 0.01 -2.72
CA ASP A 15 6.32 1.12 -1.77
C ASP A 15 6.36 2.48 -2.49
N ARG A 16 7.16 2.59 -3.56
CA ARG A 16 7.23 3.82 -4.38
C ARG A 16 5.91 4.16 -5.06
N HIS A 17 5.16 3.16 -5.51
CA HIS A 17 3.86 3.35 -6.12
C HIS A 17 2.85 3.92 -5.11
N VAL A 18 2.75 3.29 -3.94
CA VAL A 18 1.91 3.72 -2.82
C VAL A 18 2.24 5.14 -2.35
N GLU A 19 3.51 5.54 -2.36
CA GLU A 19 3.92 6.91 -2.02
C GLU A 19 3.51 7.92 -3.09
N ALA A 20 3.63 7.57 -4.38
CA ALA A 20 3.27 8.45 -5.49
C ALA A 20 1.76 8.76 -5.50
N GLU A 21 0.93 7.77 -5.20
CA GLU A 21 -0.54 7.89 -5.21
C GLU A 21 -1.09 8.65 -4.00
N GLY A 22 -0.36 8.69 -2.88
CA GLY A 22 -0.80 9.40 -1.68
C GLY A 22 -1.14 10.87 -1.92
N ARG A 23 -0.39 11.56 -2.79
CA ARG A 23 -0.68 12.97 -3.15
C ARG A 23 -1.99 13.12 -3.92
N ILE A 24 -2.26 12.20 -4.84
CA ILE A 24 -3.49 12.20 -5.63
C ILE A 24 -4.68 11.98 -4.70
N LEU A 25 -4.57 11.05 -3.74
CA LEU A 25 -5.63 10.79 -2.78
C LEU A 25 -5.95 11.99 -1.89
N GLU A 26 -4.95 12.76 -1.48
CA GLU A 26 -5.17 14.00 -0.73
C GLU A 26 -5.99 15.01 -1.56
N GLU A 27 -5.75 15.11 -2.87
CA GLU A 27 -6.54 15.95 -3.77
C GLU A 27 -7.99 15.47 -3.91
N TYR A 28 -8.22 14.16 -4.08
CA TYR A 28 -9.56 13.59 -4.15
C TYR A 28 -10.33 13.73 -2.82
N ARG A 29 -9.67 13.59 -1.67
CA ARG A 29 -10.28 13.83 -0.35
C ARG A 29 -10.70 15.28 -0.19
N ALA A 30 -9.82 16.22 -0.52
CA ALA A 30 -10.13 17.65 -0.47
C ALA A 30 -11.22 18.05 -1.47
N LEU A 31 -11.38 17.30 -2.55
CA LEU A 31 -12.45 17.46 -3.53
C LEU A 31 -13.78 16.90 -3.00
N ALA A 32 -13.77 15.72 -2.37
CA ALA A 32 -14.96 15.10 -1.77
C ALA A 32 -15.62 16.02 -0.74
N GLU A 33 -14.82 16.70 0.10
CA GLU A 33 -15.32 17.66 1.09
C GLU A 33 -16.06 18.88 0.48
N LYS A 34 -15.85 19.17 -0.80
CA LYS A 34 -16.39 20.36 -1.48
C LYS A 34 -17.53 20.05 -2.43
N ILE A 35 -17.71 18.79 -2.81
CA ILE A 35 -18.73 18.38 -3.76
C ILE A 35 -20.03 18.07 -3.01
N PRO A 36 -21.18 18.65 -3.41
CA PRO A 36 -22.46 18.33 -2.80
C PRO A 36 -22.90 16.89 -3.13
N ASP A 37 -23.72 16.32 -2.25
CA ASP A 37 -24.30 15.00 -2.44
C ASP A 37 -25.02 14.90 -3.78
N GLY A 38 -24.51 14.05 -4.66
CA GLY A 38 -24.97 13.90 -6.04
C GLY A 38 -24.09 12.93 -6.83
N PRO A 39 -24.39 12.70 -8.11
CA PRO A 39 -23.69 11.68 -8.92
C PRO A 39 -22.17 11.84 -8.95
N VAL A 40 -21.68 13.09 -8.94
CA VAL A 40 -20.24 13.38 -8.92
C VAL A 40 -19.62 13.06 -7.56
N GLY A 41 -20.31 13.40 -6.45
CA GLY A 41 -19.86 13.06 -5.10
C GLY A 41 -19.76 11.55 -4.92
N MET A 42 -20.80 10.82 -5.35
CA MET A 42 -20.79 9.35 -5.33
C MET A 42 -19.62 8.74 -6.11
N LEU A 43 -19.27 9.31 -7.27
CA LEU A 43 -18.13 8.85 -8.06
C LEU A 43 -16.80 9.11 -7.34
N VAL A 44 -16.63 10.29 -6.74
CA VAL A 44 -15.43 10.61 -5.97
C VAL A 44 -15.29 9.69 -4.74
N ASP A 45 -16.38 9.43 -4.03
CA ASP A 45 -16.39 8.52 -2.88
C ASP A 45 -16.04 7.08 -3.28
N LEU A 46 -16.55 6.62 -4.44
CA LEU A 46 -16.21 5.30 -4.97
C LEU A 46 -14.72 5.20 -5.29
N ILE A 47 -14.17 6.20 -6.00
CA ILE A 47 -12.73 6.25 -6.32
C ILE A 47 -11.91 6.20 -5.03
N LEU A 48 -12.23 7.03 -4.03
CA LEU A 48 -11.54 7.03 -2.75
C LEU A 48 -11.61 5.68 -2.03
N THR A 49 -12.78 5.02 -2.06
CA THR A 49 -12.96 3.70 -1.44
C THR A 49 -12.11 2.63 -2.11
N GLU A 50 -12.11 2.59 -3.45
CA GLU A 50 -11.31 1.63 -4.22
C GLU A 50 -9.83 1.83 -3.97
N GLU A 51 -9.37 3.07 -3.94
CA GLU A 51 -7.97 3.41 -3.72
C GLU A 51 -7.48 3.03 -2.31
N GLU A 52 -8.31 3.21 -1.27
CA GLU A 52 -7.96 2.77 0.08
C GLU A 52 -7.78 1.25 0.17
N GLN A 53 -8.65 0.49 -0.49
CA GLN A 53 -8.58 -0.97 -0.54
C GLN A 53 -7.35 -1.44 -1.32
N HIS A 54 -7.11 -0.83 -2.47
CA HIS A 54 -5.95 -1.04 -3.33
C HIS A 54 -4.64 -0.82 -2.55
N HIS A 55 -4.47 0.35 -1.92
CA HIS A 55 -3.28 0.69 -1.14
C HIS A 55 -3.03 -0.30 0.01
N PHE A 56 -4.09 -0.72 0.71
CA PHE A 56 -4.00 -1.71 1.77
C PHE A 56 -3.42 -3.04 1.26
N LEU A 57 -3.90 -3.50 0.10
CA LEU A 57 -3.41 -4.73 -0.53
C LEU A 57 -1.94 -4.62 -0.95
N LEU A 58 -1.54 -3.52 -1.60
CA LEU A 58 -0.15 -3.34 -2.03
C LEU A 58 0.83 -3.31 -0.85
N ARG A 59 0.51 -2.56 0.22
CA ARG A 59 1.35 -2.54 1.42
C ARG A 59 1.47 -3.91 2.07
N THR A 60 0.37 -4.66 2.11
CA THR A 60 0.36 -6.03 2.62
C THR A 60 1.24 -6.93 1.77
N MET A 61 1.14 -6.87 0.45
CA MET A 61 1.97 -7.64 -0.47
C MET A 61 3.45 -7.28 -0.36
N ALA A 62 3.80 -5.99 -0.26
CA ALA A 62 5.18 -5.54 -0.07
C ALA A 62 5.77 -6.14 1.22
N LYS A 63 5.03 -6.07 2.33
CA LYS A 63 5.43 -6.63 3.64
C LYS A 63 5.68 -8.14 3.57
N HIS A 64 4.84 -8.89 2.85
CA HIS A 64 4.96 -10.34 2.73
C HIS A 64 5.94 -10.80 1.64
N SER A 65 6.36 -9.90 0.76
CA SER A 65 7.36 -10.19 -0.27
C SER A 65 8.77 -10.23 0.32
N LEU A 66 9.05 -9.51 1.41
CA LEU A 66 10.35 -9.53 2.05
C LEU A 66 10.58 -10.80 2.88
N PRO A 67 11.81 -11.36 2.88
CA PRO A 67 12.13 -12.49 3.73
C PRO A 67 11.91 -12.13 5.19
N GLN A 68 11.06 -12.89 5.89
CA GLN A 68 10.90 -12.76 7.33
C GLN A 68 12.19 -13.26 8.00
N GLU A 69 12.83 -12.43 8.84
CA GLU A 69 13.95 -12.91 9.64
C GLU A 69 13.46 -14.07 10.53
N LYS A 70 14.11 -15.24 10.43
CA LYS A 70 13.82 -16.33 11.34
C LYS A 70 14.19 -15.87 12.76
N PRO A 71 13.32 -16.03 13.76
CA PRO A 71 13.66 -15.69 15.14
C PRO A 71 14.93 -16.44 15.54
N LYS A 72 15.92 -15.72 16.08
CA LYS A 72 17.13 -16.31 16.65
C LYS A 72 16.70 -17.28 17.76
N VAL A 73 16.79 -18.58 17.50
CA VAL A 73 16.60 -19.61 18.52
C VAL A 73 17.72 -19.42 19.54
N LEU A 74 17.37 -18.84 20.70
CA LEU A 74 18.28 -18.69 21.82
C LEU A 74 18.57 -20.10 22.36
N ARG A 75 19.69 -20.69 21.95
CA ARG A 75 20.17 -21.93 22.56
C ARG A 75 20.54 -21.61 24.01
N GLN A 76 19.66 -21.99 24.95
CA GLN A 76 20.06 -22.13 26.35
C GLN A 76 21.13 -23.23 26.40
N LYS A 77 22.35 -22.85 26.79
CA LYS A 77 23.38 -23.81 27.16
C LYS A 77 23.02 -24.34 28.54
N GLY A 78 22.82 -25.66 28.63
CA GLY A 78 22.82 -26.40 29.90
C GLY A 78 24.22 -26.54 30.48
#